data_AF-A0A1F2SBC3-F1
#
_entry.id   AF-A0A1F2SBC3-F1
#
_cell.length_a   1.000
_cell.length_b   1.000
_cell.length_c   1.000
_cell.angle_alpha   90.00
_cell.angle_beta   90.00
_cell.angle_gamma   90.00
#
_symmetry.space_group_name_H-M   'P 1'
#
loop_
_entity.id
_entity.type
_entity.pdbx_description
1 polymer ?
#
loop_
_entity_poly.entity_id
_entity_poly.type
_entity_poly.pdbx_seq_one_letter_code
_entity_poly.pdbx_strand_id
1 'polypeptide(L)'
;MTEPSESEEDDADVLELMLLTTPAEAAIENPETARFRQTLSSHTQEILQEIDRIARALNLDPDLHGALVHAAQRHDRGKDRPCWQYYAWNEDGSEPVAKSTRYRDPRRALSGYRHEFGSLVEAMAASDFVDHPERDLILHLIAAHHGWARPHFEPRAYDREGPLDSHTSQRQPPTTAESQRVAVEMLQRFGRLQQRFGRWGLASLESLLRCADIAASRRVAESTEGRETTETSGLGNPEPARDQAYGATVLSTDTSSPPDARPVICAGGVEEPSFGIEVDVTNPGQFFACCGLLELAHRLWPGAQGWFGNGRFFVAAPFRRDASPLDLLSPLLDCSVEVAKGTQDEKTAPLELGSPILLHLDWWLDGNGKPTPFKTWAANATSRQMFCKWRDPLKESLRAVAGDFLALLQLGTRLQGSYGFDSHLGWDALRVGFSLNEHVGLKDLPTRPVIELVGAIGLQRFLPRLDRKQYEVRYSPWGHPLSAPVARVASIGLVQTNGSRTLRTRFVSRGSFKGLDAASTFQGEFDE
;
A
#
# COMPACT_ATOMS: atom_id res chain seq x y z
N MET A 1 -9.07 -41.66 -29.19
CA MET A 1 -8.09 -41.44 -28.10
C MET A 1 -6.78 -41.19 -28.78
N THR A 2 -6.45 -39.92 -28.93
CA THR A 2 -5.22 -39.42 -29.56
C THR A 2 -4.92 -38.16 -28.76
N GLU A 3 -3.80 -38.16 -28.06
CA GLU A 3 -3.33 -37.04 -27.25
C GLU A 3 -3.11 -35.82 -28.16
N PRO A 4 -3.49 -34.60 -27.74
CA PRO A 4 -3.04 -33.40 -28.44
C PRO A 4 -1.56 -33.16 -28.11
N SER A 5 -0.79 -32.98 -29.18
CA SER A 5 0.62 -32.62 -29.20
C SER A 5 0.92 -31.39 -28.34
N GLU A 6 1.99 -31.48 -27.56
CA GLU A 6 2.67 -30.36 -26.91
C GLU A 6 2.96 -29.27 -27.95
N SER A 7 2.19 -28.19 -27.92
CA SER A 7 2.54 -26.96 -28.63
C SER A 7 3.64 -26.27 -27.84
N GLU A 8 4.79 -26.12 -28.49
CA GLU A 8 5.95 -25.35 -28.06
C GLU A 8 5.52 -24.08 -27.31
N GLU A 9 5.92 -24.00 -26.04
CA GLU A 9 5.78 -22.79 -25.22
C GLU A 9 6.59 -21.69 -25.91
N ASP A 10 5.89 -20.73 -26.54
CA ASP A 10 6.48 -19.44 -26.90
C ASP A 10 7.03 -18.83 -25.60
N ASP A 11 8.36 -18.91 -25.43
CA ASP A 11 9.15 -18.10 -24.51
C ASP A 11 8.80 -16.64 -24.79
N ALA A 12 7.81 -16.12 -24.08
CA ALA A 12 7.49 -14.71 -24.10
C ALA A 12 8.72 -14.00 -23.54
N ASP A 13 9.42 -13.24 -24.40
CA ASP A 13 10.54 -12.39 -24.03
C ASP A 13 10.19 -11.58 -22.78
N VAL A 14 10.66 -12.04 -21.61
CA VAL A 14 10.49 -11.31 -20.36
C VAL A 14 11.49 -10.17 -20.42
N LEU A 15 11.00 -8.97 -20.72
CA LEU A 15 11.76 -7.74 -20.56
C LEU A 15 11.92 -7.45 -19.06
N GLU A 16 12.97 -8.02 -18.47
CA GLU A 16 13.39 -7.67 -17.12
C GLU A 16 14.20 -6.37 -17.17
N LEU A 17 13.68 -5.33 -16.50
CA LEU A 17 14.41 -4.09 -16.31
C LEU A 17 15.41 -4.27 -15.17
N MET A 18 16.60 -4.80 -15.47
CA MET A 18 17.70 -4.87 -14.51
C MET A 18 18.40 -3.52 -14.43
N LEU A 19 18.27 -2.83 -13.29
CA LEU A 19 19.12 -1.70 -12.97
C LEU A 19 20.47 -2.23 -12.48
N LEU A 20 21.46 -2.26 -13.39
CA LEU A 20 22.84 -2.56 -13.04
C LEU A 20 23.49 -1.29 -12.49
N THR A 21 23.60 -1.20 -11.15
CA THR A 21 24.33 -0.11 -10.50
C THR A 21 25.78 -0.53 -10.24
N THR A 22 26.71 0.41 -10.37
CA THR A 22 28.10 0.17 -9.95
C THR A 22 28.18 0.09 -8.41
N PRO A 23 29.18 -0.58 -7.81
CA PRO A 23 29.37 -0.58 -6.36
C PRO A 23 29.47 0.83 -5.73
N ALA A 24 29.97 1.81 -6.49
CA ALA A 24 30.02 3.21 -6.06
C ALA A 24 28.63 3.87 -6.06
N GLU A 25 27.78 3.56 -7.04
CA GLU A 25 26.37 3.99 -7.07
C GLU A 25 25.53 3.24 -6.02
N ALA A 26 25.82 1.97 -5.76
CA ALA A 26 25.22 1.21 -4.66
C ALA A 26 25.60 1.76 -3.28
N ALA A 27 26.82 2.31 -3.12
CA ALA A 27 27.23 3.02 -1.91
C ALA A 27 26.55 4.40 -1.78
N ILE A 28 26.19 5.05 -2.90
CA ILE A 28 25.31 6.23 -2.90
C ILE A 28 23.88 5.84 -2.51
N GLU A 29 23.41 4.67 -2.93
CA GLU A 29 22.11 4.14 -2.52
C GLU A 29 22.07 3.70 -1.04
N ASN A 30 23.23 3.37 -0.46
CA ASN A 30 23.41 2.95 0.93
C ASN A 30 24.41 3.87 1.68
N PRO A 31 24.04 5.14 1.96
CA PRO A 31 24.90 6.17 2.55
C PRO A 31 25.43 5.82 3.95
N GLU A 32 24.83 4.82 4.60
CA GLU A 32 25.33 4.21 5.83
C GLU A 32 26.76 3.65 5.68
N THR A 33 27.17 3.25 4.47
CA THR A 33 28.44 2.57 4.22
C THR A 33 29.60 3.51 3.85
N ALA A 34 29.38 4.83 3.88
CA ALA A 34 30.45 5.80 3.66
C ALA A 34 31.56 5.62 4.71
N ARG A 35 32.80 5.42 4.24
CA ARG A 35 33.94 4.97 5.07
C ARG A 35 34.68 6.13 5.73
N PHE A 36 33.96 6.95 6.48
CA PHE A 36 34.55 7.98 7.35
C PHE A 36 33.83 8.00 8.69
N ARG A 37 34.52 8.45 9.75
CA ARG A 37 33.91 8.57 11.08
C ARG A 37 33.15 9.90 11.18
N GLN A 38 31.87 9.83 11.55
CA GLN A 38 31.03 11.01 11.78
C GLN A 38 30.10 10.77 12.97
N THR A 39 30.05 11.72 13.91
CA THR A 39 29.13 11.67 15.06
C THR A 39 27.69 11.94 14.62
N LEU A 40 26.70 11.46 15.38
CA LEU A 40 25.28 11.76 15.11
C LEU A 40 24.99 13.26 15.13
N SER A 41 25.59 13.98 16.08
CA SER A 41 25.43 15.44 16.23
C SER A 41 25.92 16.20 15.00
N SER A 42 27.16 15.93 14.56
CA SER A 42 27.75 16.54 13.37
C SER A 42 26.96 16.19 12.11
N HIS A 43 26.57 14.91 11.96
CA HIS A 43 25.80 14.47 10.82
C HIS A 43 24.45 15.19 10.71
N THR A 44 23.74 15.31 11.82
CA THR A 44 22.46 16.01 11.88
C THR A 44 22.61 17.49 11.48
N GLN A 45 23.65 18.17 11.97
CA GLN A 45 23.90 19.58 11.63
C GLN A 45 24.14 19.79 10.13
N GLU A 46 24.88 18.90 9.48
CA GLU A 46 25.14 18.99 8.03
C GLU A 46 23.87 18.75 7.20
N ILE A 47 23.04 17.77 7.59
CA ILE A 47 21.77 17.50 6.89
C ILE A 47 20.82 18.69 7.02
N LEU A 48 20.73 19.32 8.18
CA LEU A 48 19.83 20.47 8.36
C LEU A 48 20.20 21.64 7.44
N GLN A 49 21.49 21.89 7.22
CA GLN A 49 21.94 22.90 6.26
C GLN A 49 21.54 22.54 4.82
N GLU A 50 21.68 21.27 4.42
CA GLU A 50 21.27 20.82 3.09
C GLU A 50 19.76 20.86 2.88
N ILE A 51 18.97 20.46 3.88
CA ILE A 51 17.50 20.57 3.85
C ILE A 51 17.08 22.02 3.68
N ASP A 52 17.65 22.94 4.46
CA ASP A 52 17.34 24.37 4.34
C ASP A 52 17.69 24.91 2.97
N ARG A 53 18.83 24.50 2.40
CA ARG A 53 19.25 24.90 1.05
C ARG A 53 18.28 24.38 0.00
N ILE A 54 17.91 23.09 0.06
CA ILE A 54 16.99 22.44 -0.87
C ILE A 54 15.60 23.07 -0.78
N ALA A 55 15.05 23.23 0.43
CA ALA A 55 13.72 23.77 0.66
C ALA A 55 13.59 25.20 0.14
N ARG A 56 14.60 26.06 0.36
CA ARG A 56 14.64 27.42 -0.19
C ARG A 56 14.76 27.44 -1.71
N ALA A 57 15.61 26.58 -2.28
CA ALA A 57 15.79 26.50 -3.73
C ALA A 57 14.51 26.05 -4.45
N LEU A 58 13.73 25.17 -3.83
CA LEU A 58 12.45 24.70 -4.35
C LEU A 58 11.27 25.60 -3.95
N ASN A 59 11.50 26.63 -3.14
CA ASN A 59 10.46 27.52 -2.60
C ASN A 59 9.30 26.73 -1.97
N LEU A 60 9.62 25.77 -1.10
CA LEU A 60 8.62 24.93 -0.44
C LEU A 60 7.74 25.76 0.51
N ASP A 61 6.49 25.32 0.65
CA ASP A 61 5.58 25.83 1.67
C ASP A 61 6.23 25.76 3.08
N PRO A 62 6.03 26.76 3.96
CA PRO A 62 6.65 26.80 5.28
C PRO A 62 6.36 25.57 6.15
N ASP A 63 5.16 24.99 6.05
CA ASP A 63 4.80 23.80 6.83
C ASP A 63 5.54 22.56 6.30
N LEU A 64 5.70 22.43 4.97
CA LEU A 64 6.49 21.35 4.37
C LEU A 64 7.99 21.49 4.63
N HIS A 65 8.50 22.73 4.62
CA HIS A 65 9.89 23.01 5.01
C HIS A 65 10.10 22.64 6.49
N GLY A 66 9.23 23.10 7.39
CA GLY A 66 9.26 22.72 8.80
C GLY A 66 9.21 21.20 9.00
N ALA A 67 8.37 20.50 8.25
CA ALA A 67 8.28 19.05 8.30
C ALA A 67 9.59 18.35 7.95
N LEU A 68 10.26 18.78 6.87
CA LEU A 68 11.55 18.25 6.44
C LEU A 68 12.64 18.49 7.49
N VAL A 69 12.65 19.68 8.12
CA VAL A 69 13.60 20.03 9.18
C VAL A 69 13.39 19.14 10.41
N HIS A 70 12.16 19.00 10.90
CA HIS A 70 11.86 18.14 12.06
C HIS A 70 12.18 16.66 11.78
N ALA A 71 11.92 16.18 10.56
CA ALA A 71 12.27 14.83 10.15
C ALA A 71 13.80 14.64 10.11
N ALA A 72 14.53 15.57 9.50
CA ALA A 72 15.99 15.54 9.41
C ALA A 72 16.67 15.53 10.79
N GLN A 73 16.15 16.31 11.76
CA GLN A 73 16.65 16.30 13.13
C GLN A 73 16.60 14.91 13.82
N ARG A 74 15.72 14.03 13.36
CA ARG A 74 15.36 12.79 14.07
C ARG A 74 15.57 11.50 13.29
N HIS A 75 15.70 11.57 11.96
CA HIS A 75 15.71 10.39 11.09
C HIS A 75 16.73 9.32 11.54
N ASP A 76 17.86 9.75 12.08
CA ASP A 76 18.98 8.92 12.49
C ASP A 76 19.07 8.64 14.00
N ARG A 77 18.12 9.09 14.83
CA ARG A 77 18.17 8.91 16.29
C ARG A 77 18.21 7.44 16.71
N GLY A 78 17.59 6.55 15.96
CA GLY A 78 17.67 5.10 16.15
C GLY A 78 19.07 4.50 15.93
N LYS A 79 20.04 5.27 15.42
CA LYS A 79 21.44 4.84 15.38
C LYS A 79 22.11 4.90 16.76
N ASP A 80 21.54 5.57 17.75
CA ASP A 80 22.02 5.55 19.14
C ASP A 80 21.82 4.18 19.83
N ARG A 81 21.08 3.24 19.22
CA ARG A 81 20.85 1.94 19.84
C ARG A 81 22.16 1.14 20.00
N PRO A 82 22.37 0.45 21.13
CA PRO A 82 23.53 -0.41 21.34
C PRO A 82 23.82 -1.36 20.18
N CYS A 83 22.82 -1.99 19.58
CA CYS A 83 23.02 -2.89 18.42
C CYS A 83 23.59 -2.16 17.20
N TRP A 84 23.20 -0.90 16.98
CA TRP A 84 23.73 -0.07 15.90
C TRP A 84 25.14 0.43 16.19
N GLN A 85 25.41 0.90 17.41
CA GLN A 85 26.76 1.31 17.81
C GLN A 85 27.72 0.11 17.83
N TYR A 86 27.24 -1.07 18.21
CA TYR A 86 27.94 -2.34 18.02
C TYR A 86 28.19 -2.60 16.52
N TYR A 87 27.19 -2.48 15.66
CA TYR A 87 27.38 -2.62 14.22
C TYR A 87 28.48 -1.67 13.68
N ALA A 88 28.55 -0.44 14.20
CA ALA A 88 29.49 0.61 13.82
C ALA A 88 30.86 0.59 14.55
N TRP A 89 31.17 -0.45 15.35
CA TRP A 89 32.40 -0.54 16.15
C TRP A 89 32.59 0.61 17.18
N ASN A 90 31.51 1.09 17.79
CA ASN A 90 31.50 2.23 18.73
C ASN A 90 30.96 1.83 20.12
N GLU A 91 31.56 0.82 20.75
CA GLU A 91 31.09 0.24 22.02
C GLU A 91 31.71 0.88 23.27
N ASP A 92 32.69 1.75 23.11
CA ASP A 92 33.52 2.29 24.19
C ASP A 92 32.85 3.41 25.01
N GLY A 93 31.55 3.67 24.78
CA GLY A 93 30.81 4.73 25.44
C GLY A 93 31.18 6.14 24.96
N SER A 94 31.90 6.24 23.84
CA SER A 94 32.12 7.51 23.15
C SER A 94 30.84 8.07 22.53
N GLU A 95 30.87 9.32 22.09
CA GLU A 95 29.73 9.97 21.44
C GLU A 95 29.18 9.08 20.29
N PRO A 96 27.86 8.84 20.23
CA PRO A 96 27.26 8.00 19.21
C PRO A 96 27.61 8.44 17.79
N VAL A 97 27.97 7.46 16.95
CA VAL A 97 28.33 7.70 15.55
C VAL A 97 27.16 7.48 14.61
N ALA A 98 27.01 8.38 13.63
CA ALA A 98 26.17 8.18 12.45
C ALA A 98 26.86 7.27 11.44
N LYS A 99 28.18 7.45 11.29
CA LYS A 99 29.02 6.74 10.32
C LYS A 99 30.34 6.31 10.92
N SER A 100 30.83 5.17 10.47
CA SER A 100 32.08 4.57 10.91
C SER A 100 32.95 4.19 9.72
N THR A 101 34.26 4.18 9.93
CA THR A 101 35.23 3.73 8.92
C THR A 101 35.13 2.22 8.63
N ARG A 102 34.53 1.46 9.54
CA ARG A 102 34.33 0.01 9.43
C ARG A 102 33.02 -0.42 10.09
N TYR A 103 32.43 -1.49 9.55
CA TYR A 103 31.20 -2.07 10.06
C TYR A 103 31.34 -3.58 10.27
N ARG A 104 30.53 -4.13 11.18
CA ARG A 104 30.39 -5.59 11.39
C ARG A 104 29.45 -6.19 10.35
N ASP A 105 29.34 -7.52 10.32
CA ASP A 105 28.31 -8.19 9.52
C ASP A 105 26.91 -7.78 10.03
N PRO A 106 26.09 -7.09 9.22
CA PRO A 106 24.78 -6.59 9.64
C PRO A 106 23.82 -7.71 10.05
N ARG A 107 23.94 -8.91 9.46
CA ARG A 107 23.06 -10.05 9.80
C ARG A 107 23.23 -10.48 11.26
N ARG A 108 24.46 -10.40 11.77
CA ARG A 108 24.79 -10.76 13.15
C ARG A 108 24.61 -9.59 14.11
N ALA A 109 25.06 -8.40 13.71
CA ALA A 109 25.07 -7.23 14.58
C ALA A 109 23.69 -6.60 14.77
N LEU A 110 22.89 -6.48 13.70
CA LEU A 110 21.58 -5.83 13.74
C LEU A 110 20.44 -6.84 13.90
N SER A 111 20.63 -8.10 13.49
CA SER A 111 19.59 -9.15 13.57
C SER A 111 18.24 -8.72 12.96
N GLY A 112 18.29 -7.90 11.91
CA GLY A 112 17.13 -7.35 11.22
C GLY A 112 16.70 -5.95 11.66
N TYR A 113 17.21 -5.43 12.78
CA TYR A 113 16.89 -4.09 13.30
C TYR A 113 17.11 -3.00 12.25
N ARG A 114 16.19 -2.04 12.24
CA ARG A 114 16.16 -0.87 11.35
C ARG A 114 16.17 0.39 12.21
N HIS A 115 17.18 1.23 12.03
CA HIS A 115 17.32 2.45 12.83
C HIS A 115 16.15 3.42 12.59
N GLU A 116 15.53 3.36 11.42
CA GLU A 116 14.34 4.12 11.05
C GLU A 116 13.15 3.81 11.97
N PHE A 117 12.98 2.54 12.36
CA PHE A 117 11.94 2.15 13.32
C PHE A 117 12.26 2.69 14.72
N GLY A 118 13.52 2.60 15.17
CA GLY A 118 13.94 3.17 16.45
C GLY A 118 13.76 4.69 16.50
N SER A 119 14.11 5.40 15.43
CA SER A 119 13.88 6.83 15.27
C SER A 119 12.39 7.16 15.32
N LEU A 120 11.54 6.38 14.65
CA LEU A 120 10.09 6.58 14.66
C LEU A 120 9.51 6.42 16.07
N VAL A 121 9.88 5.36 16.80
CA VAL A 121 9.41 5.11 18.17
C VAL A 121 9.74 6.29 19.08
N GLU A 122 10.97 6.80 19.01
CA GLU A 122 11.41 7.97 19.78
C GLU A 122 10.67 9.24 19.35
N ALA A 123 10.53 9.47 18.04
CA ALA A 123 9.86 10.64 17.48
C ALA A 123 8.37 10.69 17.82
N MET A 124 7.68 9.55 17.95
CA MET A 124 6.26 9.52 18.33
C MET A 124 5.98 10.08 19.73
N ALA A 125 6.97 10.04 20.62
CA ALA A 125 6.89 10.60 21.97
C ALA A 125 7.35 12.07 22.06
N ALA A 126 7.86 12.65 20.97
CA ALA A 126 8.40 14.00 20.96
C ALA A 126 7.28 15.06 21.02
N SER A 127 7.47 16.07 21.88
CA SER A 127 6.49 17.13 22.12
C SER A 127 6.67 18.35 21.21
N ASP A 128 7.83 18.51 20.56
CA ASP A 128 8.21 19.74 19.86
C ASP A 128 7.54 19.92 18.48
N PHE A 129 6.93 18.87 17.94
CA PHE A 129 6.12 18.94 16.72
C PHE A 129 4.76 18.26 16.90
N VAL A 130 4.28 18.12 18.15
CA VAL A 130 2.98 17.48 18.44
C VAL A 130 1.81 18.22 17.79
N ASP A 131 1.88 19.56 17.78
CA ASP A 131 0.87 20.44 17.18
C ASP A 131 1.21 20.85 15.73
N HIS A 132 2.27 20.27 15.14
CA HIS A 132 2.68 20.62 13.78
C HIS A 132 1.65 20.09 12.77
N PRO A 133 1.19 20.91 11.80
CA PRO A 133 0.16 20.50 10.84
C PRO A 133 0.59 19.27 10.00
N GLU A 134 1.89 19.19 9.72
CA GLU A 134 2.52 18.07 9.01
C GLU A 134 3.08 16.96 9.92
N ARG A 135 2.58 16.79 11.15
CA ARG A 135 3.08 15.75 12.08
C ARG A 135 3.13 14.36 11.47
N ASP A 136 2.09 13.98 10.72
CA ASP A 136 2.07 12.69 10.02
C ASP A 136 3.16 12.62 8.95
N LEU A 137 3.39 13.68 8.18
CA LEU A 137 4.48 13.69 7.20
C LEU A 137 5.85 13.58 7.89
N ILE A 138 6.08 14.30 8.99
CA ILE A 138 7.33 14.23 9.78
C ILE A 138 7.64 12.78 10.18
N LEU A 139 6.69 12.12 10.85
CA LEU A 139 6.85 10.75 11.32
C LEU A 139 7.04 9.76 10.16
N HIS A 140 6.36 10.00 9.03
CA HIS A 140 6.53 9.17 7.84
C HIS A 140 7.91 9.31 7.20
N LEU A 141 8.41 10.54 7.04
CA LEU A 141 9.74 10.80 6.49
C LEU A 141 10.84 10.17 7.35
N ILE A 142 10.72 10.25 8.69
CA ILE A 142 11.61 9.57 9.63
C ILE A 142 11.61 8.06 9.38
N ALA A 143 10.44 7.44 9.20
CA ALA A 143 10.33 6.00 9.03
C ALA A 143 10.75 5.51 7.62
N ALA A 144 10.50 6.30 6.58
CA ALA A 144 10.57 5.86 5.18
C ALA A 144 11.82 6.33 4.44
N HIS A 145 12.78 7.02 5.09
CA HIS A 145 13.91 7.63 4.38
C HIS A 145 14.84 6.64 3.65
N HIS A 146 14.85 5.35 4.04
CA HIS A 146 15.49 4.26 3.28
C HIS A 146 14.51 3.36 2.52
N GLY A 147 13.23 3.73 2.43
CA GLY A 147 12.21 3.07 1.62
C GLY A 147 11.47 1.89 2.27
N TRP A 148 11.88 1.43 3.46
CA TRP A 148 11.31 0.24 4.10
C TRP A 148 9.90 0.44 4.64
N ALA A 149 9.58 1.60 5.20
CA ALA A 149 8.24 1.94 5.72
C ALA A 149 7.15 2.20 4.64
N ARG A 150 7.25 1.54 3.48
CA ARG A 150 6.39 1.75 2.29
C ARG A 150 5.73 0.43 1.84
N PRO A 151 4.75 -0.12 2.58
CA PRO A 151 3.99 0.55 3.64
C PRO A 151 4.28 0.04 5.06
N HIS A 152 5.15 -0.96 5.27
CA HIS A 152 5.32 -1.63 6.57
C HIS A 152 6.76 -2.02 6.91
N PHE A 153 7.02 -2.27 8.20
CA PHE A 153 8.23 -2.94 8.66
C PHE A 153 7.93 -4.39 9.01
N GLU A 154 8.82 -5.29 8.61
CA GLU A 154 8.82 -6.66 9.11
C GLU A 154 9.09 -6.69 10.63
N PRO A 155 8.52 -7.63 11.41
CA PRO A 155 8.71 -7.67 12.86
C PRO A 155 10.18 -7.73 13.32
N ARG A 156 11.07 -8.27 12.49
CA ARG A 156 12.52 -8.29 12.76
C ARG A 156 13.17 -6.90 12.80
N ALA A 157 12.54 -5.90 12.18
CA ALA A 157 13.02 -4.52 12.12
C ALA A 157 12.78 -3.73 13.40
N TYR A 158 11.92 -4.24 14.30
CA TYR A 158 11.48 -3.50 15.48
C TYR A 158 12.63 -3.20 16.44
N ASP A 159 12.52 -2.05 17.09
CA ASP A 159 13.39 -1.65 18.19
C ASP A 159 13.15 -2.59 19.39
N ARG A 160 14.22 -3.18 19.90
CA ARG A 160 14.22 -4.09 21.07
C ARG A 160 15.00 -3.52 22.25
N GLU A 161 15.62 -2.35 22.08
CA GLU A 161 16.54 -1.77 23.04
C GLU A 161 16.02 -0.45 23.59
N GLY A 162 15.28 0.32 22.78
CA GLY A 162 14.67 1.59 23.17
C GLY A 162 15.67 2.76 23.29
N PRO A 163 15.15 4.00 23.30
CA PRO A 163 15.98 5.19 23.45
C PRO A 163 16.57 5.28 24.87
N LEU A 164 17.70 5.99 24.99
CA LEU A 164 18.28 6.33 26.29
C LEU A 164 17.50 7.49 26.90
N ASP A 165 16.93 7.29 28.09
CA ASP A 165 16.25 8.35 28.82
C ASP A 165 17.27 9.31 29.43
N SER A 166 17.14 10.60 29.12
CA SER A 166 18.09 11.63 29.54
C SER A 166 18.11 11.91 31.05
N HIS A 167 17.06 11.54 31.78
CA HIS A 167 16.94 11.78 33.22
C HIS A 167 17.42 10.61 34.06
N THR A 168 17.09 9.39 33.64
CA THR A 168 17.38 8.15 34.37
C THR A 168 18.65 7.47 33.88
N SER A 169 19.17 7.85 32.70
CA SER A 169 20.27 7.15 32.02
C SER A 169 20.00 5.65 31.81
N GLN A 170 18.72 5.28 31.73
CA GLN A 170 18.27 3.91 31.47
C GLN A 170 17.53 3.85 30.13
N ARG A 171 17.55 2.68 29.48
CA ARG A 171 16.76 2.45 28.27
C ARG A 171 15.44 1.78 28.64
N GLN A 172 14.38 2.16 27.93
CA GLN A 172 13.07 1.56 28.05
C GLN A 172 12.71 0.88 26.72
N PRO A 173 12.94 -0.44 26.59
CA PRO A 173 12.56 -1.18 25.39
C PRO A 173 11.05 -1.17 25.19
N PRO A 174 10.55 -0.92 23.96
CA PRO A 174 9.14 -1.09 23.67
C PRO A 174 8.76 -2.57 23.74
N THR A 175 7.58 -2.85 24.28
CA THR A 175 6.98 -4.18 24.24
C THR A 175 6.64 -4.56 22.79
N THR A 176 6.51 -5.87 22.51
CA THR A 176 6.08 -6.33 21.18
C THR A 176 4.74 -5.73 20.76
N ALA A 177 3.80 -5.58 21.70
CA ALA A 177 2.49 -4.98 21.44
C ALA A 177 2.61 -3.49 21.08
N GLU A 178 3.51 -2.75 21.72
CA GLU A 178 3.79 -1.34 21.38
C GLU A 178 4.38 -1.22 19.97
N SER A 179 5.39 -2.03 19.65
CA SER A 179 6.00 -2.02 18.32
C SER A 179 5.00 -2.41 17.22
N GLN A 180 4.10 -3.36 17.49
CA GLN A 180 3.01 -3.69 16.56
C GLN A 180 2.04 -2.52 16.37
N ARG A 181 1.67 -1.80 17.45
CA ARG A 181 0.84 -0.59 17.34
C ARG A 181 1.52 0.49 16.50
N VAL A 182 2.82 0.71 16.68
CA VAL A 182 3.61 1.65 15.88
C VAL A 182 3.61 1.25 14.41
N ALA A 183 3.82 -0.04 14.11
CA ALA A 183 3.81 -0.56 12.74
C ALA A 183 2.44 -0.43 12.06
N VAL A 184 1.34 -0.69 12.79
CA VAL A 184 -0.03 -0.50 12.28
C VAL A 184 -0.35 0.97 12.04
N GLU A 185 0.00 1.85 12.97
CA GLU A 185 -0.21 3.29 12.79
C GLU A 185 0.59 3.83 11.60
N MET A 186 1.79 3.30 11.35
CA MET A 186 2.60 3.65 10.18
C MET A 186 1.91 3.26 8.86
N LEU A 187 1.33 2.05 8.80
CA LEU A 187 0.52 1.60 7.66
C LEU A 187 -0.64 2.57 7.38
N GLN A 188 -1.35 2.97 8.43
CA GLN A 188 -2.48 3.90 8.34
C GLN A 188 -2.02 5.29 7.87
N ARG A 189 -0.94 5.80 8.45
CA ARG A 189 -0.29 7.07 8.08
C ARG A 189 0.15 7.09 6.62
N PHE A 190 0.79 6.04 6.13
CA PHE A 190 1.15 5.91 4.72
C PHE A 190 -0.09 6.02 3.83
N GLY A 191 -1.19 5.37 4.20
CA GLY A 191 -2.48 5.48 3.52
C GLY A 191 -3.01 6.92 3.44
N ARG A 192 -3.03 7.63 4.58
CA ARG A 192 -3.48 9.03 4.66
C ARG A 192 -2.62 9.95 3.79
N LEU A 193 -1.29 9.80 3.85
CA LEU A 193 -0.35 10.62 3.08
C LEU A 193 -0.41 10.31 1.58
N GLN A 194 -0.57 9.05 1.19
CA GLN A 194 -0.77 8.66 -0.21
C GLN A 194 -2.04 9.29 -0.80
N GLN A 195 -3.10 9.40 -0.02
CA GLN A 195 -4.33 10.04 -0.49
C GLN A 195 -4.18 11.55 -0.66
N ARG A 196 -3.40 12.20 0.22
CA ARG A 196 -3.17 13.64 0.17
C ARG A 196 -2.19 14.06 -0.93
N PHE A 197 -1.02 13.41 -0.98
CA PHE A 197 0.08 13.80 -1.88
C PHE A 197 0.13 12.99 -3.17
N GLY A 198 -0.64 11.91 -3.27
CA GLY A 198 -0.51 10.94 -4.35
C GLY A 198 0.82 10.17 -4.29
N ARG A 199 0.95 9.19 -5.18
CA ARG A 199 2.12 8.29 -5.23
C ARG A 199 3.42 9.03 -5.46
N TRP A 200 3.41 9.95 -6.42
CA TRP A 200 4.60 10.68 -6.85
C TRP A 200 4.92 11.84 -5.93
N GLY A 201 3.91 12.55 -5.40
CA GLY A 201 4.13 13.65 -4.46
C GLY A 201 4.75 13.16 -3.15
N LEU A 202 4.22 12.08 -2.57
CA LEU A 202 4.82 11.50 -1.36
C LEU A 202 6.23 10.97 -1.62
N ALA A 203 6.45 10.27 -2.74
CA ALA A 203 7.77 9.78 -3.14
C ALA A 203 8.79 10.92 -3.34
N SER A 204 8.35 12.04 -3.89
CA SER A 204 9.20 13.22 -4.06
C SER A 204 9.61 13.79 -2.71
N LEU A 205 8.68 13.92 -1.75
CA LEU A 205 8.98 14.42 -0.40
C LEU A 205 9.95 13.49 0.35
N GLU A 206 9.75 12.17 0.26
CA GLU A 206 10.67 11.16 0.80
C GLU A 206 12.09 11.33 0.23
N SER A 207 12.18 11.61 -1.08
CA SER A 207 13.45 11.77 -1.78
C SER A 207 14.19 13.05 -1.40
N LEU A 208 13.52 14.12 -1.00
CA LEU A 208 14.20 15.35 -0.56
C LEU A 208 15.06 15.10 0.67
N LEU A 209 14.56 14.34 1.65
CA LEU A 209 15.33 13.98 2.84
C LEU A 209 16.53 13.09 2.47
N ARG A 210 16.31 12.09 1.61
CA ARG A 210 17.39 11.21 1.12
C ARG A 210 18.46 11.98 0.34
N CYS A 211 18.06 12.94 -0.49
CA CYS A 211 18.99 13.81 -1.22
C CYS A 211 19.85 14.66 -0.27
N ALA A 212 19.25 15.20 0.80
CA ALA A 212 19.99 15.97 1.78
C ALA A 212 21.00 15.11 2.55
N ASP A 213 20.62 13.90 2.96
CA ASP A 213 21.54 12.94 3.61
C ASP A 213 22.73 12.60 2.70
N ILE A 214 22.48 12.26 1.43
CA ILE A 214 23.54 11.98 0.47
C ILE A 214 24.44 13.20 0.24
N ALA A 215 23.87 14.40 0.10
CA ALA A 215 24.63 15.63 -0.11
C ALA A 215 25.53 15.97 1.09
N ALA A 216 24.99 15.90 2.31
CA ALA A 216 25.74 16.10 3.55
C ALA A 216 26.88 15.08 3.68
N SER A 217 26.61 13.82 3.31
CA SER A 217 27.61 12.75 3.32
C SER A 217 28.80 13.03 2.40
N ARG A 218 28.53 13.50 1.16
CA ARG A 218 29.57 13.78 0.17
C ARG A 218 30.45 14.96 0.57
N ARG A 219 29.83 16.06 1.03
CA ARG A 219 30.55 17.27 1.47
C ARG A 219 31.55 16.97 2.58
N VAL A 220 31.17 16.12 3.53
CA VAL A 220 32.05 15.75 4.65
C VAL A 220 33.18 14.83 4.20
N ALA A 221 32.91 13.87 3.31
CA ALA A 221 33.94 13.01 2.72
C ALA A 221 35.00 13.84 1.98
N GLU A 222 34.58 14.76 1.10
CA GLU A 222 35.46 15.66 0.35
C GLU A 222 36.32 16.54 1.28
N SER A 223 35.72 17.06 2.36
CA SER A 223 36.46 17.87 3.34
C SER A 223 37.51 17.08 4.14
N THR A 224 37.28 15.77 4.32
CA THR A 224 38.19 14.88 5.06
C THR A 224 39.36 14.44 4.19
N GLU A 225 39.10 14.09 2.92
CA GLU A 225 40.15 13.78 1.92
C GLU A 225 41.01 15.01 1.58
N GLY A 226 40.39 16.20 1.54
CA GLY A 226 41.10 17.47 1.38
C GLY A 226 42.05 17.79 2.55
N ARG A 227 41.72 17.39 3.78
CA ARG A 227 42.59 17.60 4.95
C ARG A 227 43.81 16.69 4.97
N GLU A 228 43.68 15.42 4.56
CA GLU A 228 44.81 14.48 4.49
C GLU A 228 45.81 14.86 3.37
N THR A 229 45.33 15.49 2.30
CA THR A 229 46.18 15.95 1.19
C THR A 229 46.87 17.30 1.47
N THR A 230 46.31 18.13 2.35
CA THR A 230 46.88 19.45 2.68
C THR A 230 48.01 19.41 3.72
N GLU A 231 48.17 18.31 4.48
CA GLU A 231 49.34 18.13 5.37
C GLU A 231 50.66 17.80 4.64
N THR A 232 50.65 17.60 3.32
CA THR A 232 51.86 17.32 2.52
C THR A 232 52.22 18.37 1.46
N SER A 233 51.51 19.49 1.36
CA SER A 233 51.96 20.56 0.47
C SER A 233 51.54 21.95 0.94
N GLY A 234 52.55 22.73 1.33
CA GLY A 234 52.40 24.17 1.49
C GLY A 234 52.33 24.88 0.15
N LEU A 235 51.66 26.05 0.19
CA LEU A 235 51.64 27.17 -0.76
C LEU A 235 50.73 27.05 -1.99
N GLY A 236 49.72 27.93 -2.03
CA GLY A 236 49.19 28.50 -3.28
C GLY A 236 47.67 28.73 -3.29
N ASN A 237 47.23 29.96 -2.99
CA ASN A 237 45.93 30.49 -3.42
C ASN A 237 45.93 30.69 -4.95
N PRO A 238 44.78 30.55 -5.65
CA PRO A 238 44.06 31.75 -6.06
C PRO A 238 42.50 31.66 -6.07
N GLU A 239 41.91 32.85 -6.22
CA GLU A 239 40.48 33.24 -6.24
C GLU A 239 39.59 32.65 -7.38
N PRO A 240 38.25 32.77 -7.28
CA PRO A 240 37.29 31.99 -8.06
C PRO A 240 36.86 32.65 -9.39
N ALA A 241 36.54 31.81 -10.38
CA ALA A 241 35.96 32.22 -11.66
C ALA A 241 34.43 32.13 -11.65
N ARG A 242 33.83 33.08 -12.39
CA ARG A 242 32.42 33.47 -12.45
C ARG A 242 31.46 32.45 -13.08
N ASP A 243 30.23 32.53 -12.59
CA ASP A 243 28.91 32.24 -13.19
C ASP A 243 28.84 31.83 -14.66
N GLN A 244 28.10 30.75 -14.91
CA GLN A 244 27.25 30.60 -16.09
C GLN A 244 25.92 29.94 -15.74
N ALA A 245 24.86 30.73 -15.85
CA ALA A 245 23.48 30.35 -15.67
C ALA A 245 23.01 29.43 -16.81
N TYR A 246 22.39 28.30 -16.47
CA TYR A 246 21.57 27.51 -17.38
C TYR A 246 20.10 27.78 -17.08
N GLY A 247 19.39 28.30 -18.08
CA GLY A 247 17.96 28.61 -18.02
C GLY A 247 17.11 27.35 -17.91
N ALA A 248 16.27 27.29 -16.88
CA ALA A 248 15.21 26.30 -16.75
C ALA A 248 13.90 26.89 -17.31
N THR A 249 13.40 26.30 -18.38
CA THR A 249 12.10 26.60 -18.98
C THR A 249 10.98 26.09 -18.07
N VAL A 250 10.13 27.00 -17.64
CA VAL A 250 8.95 26.79 -16.79
C VAL A 250 7.89 26.00 -17.57
N LEU A 251 7.51 24.83 -17.08
CA LEU A 251 6.23 24.19 -17.43
C LEU A 251 5.21 24.55 -16.34
N SER A 252 4.33 25.48 -16.70
CA SER A 252 3.16 25.89 -15.93
C SER A 252 2.17 24.73 -15.84
N THR A 253 1.99 24.15 -14.66
CA THR A 253 0.82 23.32 -14.36
C THR A 253 -0.19 24.15 -13.57
N ASP A 254 -1.32 24.38 -14.23
CA ASP A 254 -2.48 25.13 -13.77
C ASP A 254 -3.06 24.48 -12.50
N THR A 255 -2.96 25.17 -11.36
CA THR A 255 -3.46 24.73 -10.06
C THR A 255 -4.74 25.50 -9.72
N SER A 256 -5.87 25.04 -10.24
CA SER A 256 -7.17 25.41 -9.70
C SER A 256 -7.58 24.41 -8.62
N SER A 257 -7.14 24.66 -7.39
CA SER A 257 -7.61 23.96 -6.19
C SER A 257 -9.02 24.43 -5.82
N PRO A 258 -9.99 23.54 -5.54
CA PRO A 258 -11.22 23.91 -4.85
C PRO A 258 -10.95 24.17 -3.34
N PRO A 259 -11.80 24.98 -2.67
CA PRO A 259 -11.48 25.56 -1.36
C PRO A 259 -11.75 24.61 -0.19
N ASP A 260 -10.89 24.75 0.83
CA ASP A 260 -11.08 24.41 2.25
C ASP A 260 -11.92 23.15 2.58
N ALA A 261 -11.24 22.00 2.62
CA ALA A 261 -11.63 20.90 3.49
C ALA A 261 -10.37 20.46 4.25
N ARG A 262 -10.12 21.09 5.40
CA ARG A 262 -9.00 20.74 6.28
C ARG A 262 -9.33 19.44 7.02
N PRO A 263 -8.58 18.34 6.82
CA PRO A 263 -8.77 17.16 7.64
C PRO A 263 -8.06 17.37 8.98
N VAL A 264 -8.84 17.50 10.06
CA VAL A 264 -8.32 17.31 11.41
C VAL A 264 -7.93 15.84 11.54
N ILE A 265 -6.62 15.55 11.54
CA ILE A 265 -6.08 14.20 11.70
C ILE A 265 -6.10 13.88 13.19
N CYS A 266 -7.12 13.14 13.63
CA CYS A 266 -7.20 12.66 15.01
C CYS A 266 -6.21 11.50 15.24
N ALA A 267 -5.42 11.62 16.30
CA ALA A 267 -4.56 10.56 16.80
C ALA A 267 -5.37 9.35 17.31
N GLY A 268 -5.00 8.14 16.87
CA GLY A 268 -4.95 6.91 17.67
C GLY A 268 -6.20 6.41 18.42
N GLY A 269 -7.41 6.86 18.09
CA GLY A 269 -8.66 6.27 18.58
C GLY A 269 -9.08 5.07 17.73
N VAL A 270 -9.81 4.12 18.33
CA VAL A 270 -10.56 3.12 17.55
C VAL A 270 -11.53 3.91 16.66
N GLU A 271 -11.31 3.93 15.35
CA GLU A 271 -12.22 4.62 14.44
C GLU A 271 -13.62 4.02 14.58
N GLU A 272 -14.59 4.85 14.97
CA GLU A 272 -15.99 4.43 14.97
C GLU A 272 -16.41 4.16 13.52
N PRO A 273 -16.93 2.97 13.21
CA PRO A 273 -17.36 2.65 11.86
C PRO A 273 -18.58 3.50 11.49
N SER A 274 -18.58 4.06 10.28
CA SER A 274 -19.77 4.68 9.69
C SER A 274 -20.85 3.61 9.46
N PHE A 275 -20.45 2.41 9.02
CA PHE A 275 -21.32 1.25 8.94
C PHE A 275 -20.56 -0.07 9.09
N GLY A 276 -21.31 -1.15 9.33
CA GLY A 276 -20.82 -2.52 9.27
C GLY A 276 -21.82 -3.45 8.60
N ILE A 277 -21.31 -4.43 7.84
CA ILE A 277 -22.11 -5.45 7.16
C ILE A 277 -21.65 -6.84 7.56
N GLU A 278 -22.55 -7.82 7.57
CA GLU A 278 -22.22 -9.23 7.80
C GLU A 278 -21.47 -9.81 6.61
N VAL A 279 -20.44 -10.60 6.90
CA VAL A 279 -19.59 -11.22 5.89
C VAL A 279 -19.12 -12.60 6.35
N ASP A 280 -19.25 -13.57 5.44
CA ASP A 280 -18.52 -14.82 5.49
C ASP A 280 -17.30 -14.74 4.59
N VAL A 281 -16.13 -14.53 5.19
CA VAL A 281 -14.86 -14.44 4.46
C VAL A 281 -14.46 -15.75 3.77
N THR A 282 -15.09 -16.89 4.08
CA THR A 282 -14.87 -18.14 3.34
C THR A 282 -15.61 -18.17 2.01
N ASN A 283 -16.57 -17.27 1.80
CA ASN A 283 -17.13 -16.99 0.48
C ASN A 283 -16.25 -15.93 -0.20
N PRO A 284 -15.43 -16.29 -1.21
CA PRO A 284 -14.51 -15.34 -1.85
C PRO A 284 -15.24 -14.14 -2.47
N GLY A 285 -16.43 -14.35 -3.03
CA GLY A 285 -17.23 -13.25 -3.57
C GLY A 285 -17.62 -12.23 -2.50
N GLN A 286 -18.02 -12.68 -1.30
CA GLN A 286 -18.34 -11.77 -0.20
C GLN A 286 -17.10 -10.99 0.27
N PHE A 287 -15.94 -11.66 0.37
CA PHE A 287 -14.68 -10.99 0.67
C PHE A 287 -14.33 -9.91 -0.37
N PHE A 288 -14.36 -10.24 -1.66
CA PHE A 288 -14.06 -9.27 -2.71
C PHE A 288 -15.12 -8.16 -2.80
N ALA A 289 -16.39 -8.42 -2.46
CA ALA A 289 -17.41 -7.39 -2.37
C ALA A 289 -17.09 -6.37 -1.25
N CYS A 290 -16.60 -6.84 -0.10
CA CYS A 290 -16.10 -5.95 0.96
C CYS A 290 -14.92 -5.10 0.48
N CYS A 291 -13.98 -5.69 -0.24
CA CYS A 291 -12.88 -4.97 -0.89
C CYS A 291 -13.40 -3.93 -1.90
N GLY A 292 -14.45 -4.25 -2.66
CA GLY A 292 -15.11 -3.32 -3.58
C GLY A 292 -15.79 -2.16 -2.88
N LEU A 293 -16.47 -2.39 -1.75
CA LEU A 293 -17.02 -1.32 -0.92
C LEU A 293 -15.92 -0.39 -0.41
N LEU A 294 -14.79 -0.94 0.03
CA LEU A 294 -13.64 -0.13 0.46
C LEU A 294 -13.02 0.67 -0.70
N GLU A 295 -12.93 0.08 -1.90
CA GLU A 295 -12.46 0.81 -3.08
C GLU A 295 -13.38 1.98 -3.43
N LEU A 296 -14.70 1.77 -3.40
CA LEU A 296 -15.68 2.84 -3.61
C LEU A 296 -15.56 3.91 -2.52
N ALA A 297 -15.47 3.51 -1.26
CA ALA A 297 -15.32 4.43 -0.14
C ALA A 297 -14.03 5.25 -0.26
N HIS A 298 -12.91 4.65 -0.61
CA HIS A 298 -11.65 5.36 -0.80
C HIS A 298 -11.70 6.41 -1.92
N ARG A 299 -12.48 6.14 -2.98
CA ARG A 299 -12.67 7.06 -4.11
C ARG A 299 -13.62 8.20 -3.79
N LEU A 300 -14.70 7.90 -3.07
CA LEU A 300 -15.77 8.86 -2.80
C LEU A 300 -15.52 9.66 -1.52
N TRP A 301 -14.85 9.07 -0.53
CA TRP A 301 -14.71 9.61 0.83
C TRP A 301 -13.22 9.67 1.22
N PRO A 302 -12.61 10.87 1.18
CA PRO A 302 -11.27 11.07 1.71
C PRO A 302 -11.14 10.57 3.15
N GLY A 303 -10.05 9.85 3.43
CA GLY A 303 -9.75 9.24 4.71
C GLY A 303 -10.44 7.91 4.98
N ALA A 304 -11.25 7.37 4.06
CA ALA A 304 -11.97 6.13 4.32
C ALA A 304 -11.04 4.93 4.56
N GLN A 305 -11.38 4.16 5.59
CA GLN A 305 -10.70 2.94 6.00
C GLN A 305 -11.70 1.79 6.15
N GLY A 306 -11.25 0.55 6.01
CA GLY A 306 -12.07 -0.62 6.25
C GLY A 306 -11.30 -1.76 6.90
N TRP A 307 -12.01 -2.67 7.55
CA TRP A 307 -11.44 -3.82 8.26
C TRP A 307 -12.46 -4.93 8.50
N PHE A 308 -11.97 -6.14 8.73
CA PHE A 308 -12.79 -7.29 9.11
C PHE A 308 -12.72 -7.54 10.61
N GLY A 309 -13.85 -7.95 11.21
CA GLY A 309 -13.88 -8.34 12.62
C GLY A 309 -15.23 -8.94 13.00
N ASN A 310 -15.23 -9.99 13.83
CA ASN A 310 -16.45 -10.58 14.40
C ASN A 310 -17.53 -10.95 13.36
N GLY A 311 -17.12 -11.53 12.21
CA GLY A 311 -18.04 -11.91 11.13
C GLY A 311 -18.63 -10.71 10.37
N ARG A 312 -18.03 -9.53 10.51
CA ARG A 312 -18.45 -8.30 9.84
C ARG A 312 -17.30 -7.64 9.10
N PHE A 313 -17.65 -6.84 8.12
CA PHE A 313 -16.77 -5.87 7.48
C PHE A 313 -17.24 -4.47 7.84
N PHE A 314 -16.31 -3.63 8.26
CA PHE A 314 -16.57 -2.27 8.71
C PHE A 314 -15.93 -1.27 7.76
N VAL A 315 -16.58 -0.12 7.60
CA VAL A 315 -16.03 1.03 6.90
C VAL A 315 -16.18 2.24 7.81
N ALA A 316 -15.08 2.97 8.03
CA ALA A 316 -15.08 4.26 8.69
C ALA A 316 -14.74 5.35 7.68
N ALA A 317 -15.52 6.42 7.68
CA ALA A 317 -15.28 7.60 6.88
C ALA A 317 -15.25 8.83 7.80
N PRO A 318 -14.06 9.42 8.07
CA PRO A 318 -13.91 10.47 9.08
C PRO A 318 -14.85 11.67 8.89
N PHE A 319 -15.15 12.02 7.64
CA PHE A 319 -16.01 13.17 7.27
C PHE A 319 -17.45 12.77 6.93
N ARG A 320 -17.82 11.50 7.07
CA ARG A 320 -19.13 10.93 6.69
C ARG A 320 -19.54 9.84 7.69
N ARG A 321 -19.68 10.22 8.96
CA ARG A 321 -19.97 9.27 10.06
C ARG A 321 -21.35 8.64 9.98
N ASP A 322 -22.31 9.32 9.38
CA ASP A 322 -23.69 8.87 9.16
C ASP A 322 -23.88 8.15 7.82
N ALA A 323 -22.80 7.92 7.05
CA ALA A 323 -22.91 7.29 5.75
C ALA A 323 -23.28 5.81 5.86
N SER A 324 -24.07 5.38 4.88
CA SER A 324 -24.54 4.01 4.71
C SER A 324 -23.91 3.35 3.49
N PRO A 325 -24.03 2.02 3.32
CA PRO A 325 -23.64 1.36 2.07
C PRO A 325 -24.36 1.93 0.84
N LEU A 326 -25.58 2.45 0.98
CA LEU A 326 -26.32 3.05 -0.14
C LEU A 326 -25.58 4.27 -0.71
N ASP A 327 -24.94 5.07 0.14
CA ASP A 327 -24.17 6.24 -0.29
C ASP A 327 -22.95 5.87 -1.15
N LEU A 328 -22.48 4.61 -1.10
CA LEU A 328 -21.44 4.06 -1.99
C LEU A 328 -22.03 3.45 -3.25
N LEU A 329 -23.13 2.71 -3.09
CA LEU A 329 -23.73 1.95 -4.18
C LEU A 329 -24.47 2.86 -5.16
N SER A 330 -25.18 3.88 -4.70
CA SER A 330 -25.92 4.79 -5.58
C SER A 330 -25.04 5.43 -6.67
N PRO A 331 -23.87 6.04 -6.34
CA PRO A 331 -22.96 6.54 -7.38
C PRO A 331 -22.45 5.48 -8.36
N LEU A 332 -22.17 4.26 -7.89
CA LEU A 332 -21.76 3.15 -8.76
C LEU A 332 -22.89 2.76 -9.72
N LEU A 333 -24.11 2.70 -9.22
CA LEU A 333 -25.28 2.29 -9.97
C LEU A 333 -25.69 3.35 -11.01
N ASP A 334 -25.44 4.63 -10.75
CA ASP A 334 -25.83 5.74 -11.62
C ASP A 334 -24.71 6.25 -12.54
N CYS A 335 -23.46 5.82 -12.34
CA CYS A 335 -22.35 6.22 -13.22
C CYS A 335 -22.52 5.69 -14.66
N SER A 336 -21.96 6.43 -15.62
CA SER A 336 -21.86 5.99 -17.00
C SER A 336 -20.91 4.81 -17.13
N VAL A 337 -21.19 3.90 -18.06
CA VAL A 337 -20.38 2.70 -18.32
C VAL A 337 -20.18 2.56 -19.81
N GLU A 338 -18.95 2.84 -20.24
CA GLU A 338 -18.56 2.81 -21.65
C GLU A 338 -17.49 1.76 -21.88
N VAL A 339 -17.43 1.23 -23.10
CA VAL A 339 -16.33 0.37 -23.53
C VAL A 339 -15.09 1.25 -23.77
N ALA A 340 -13.92 0.80 -23.31
CA ALA A 340 -12.67 1.54 -23.50
C ALA A 340 -12.38 1.77 -24.99
N LYS A 341 -11.89 2.98 -25.31
CA LYS A 341 -11.59 3.39 -26.69
C LYS A 341 -10.48 2.50 -27.29
N GLY A 342 -10.60 2.21 -28.59
CA GLY A 342 -9.60 1.42 -29.31
C GLY A 342 -9.74 -0.10 -29.12
N THR A 343 -10.79 -0.58 -28.46
CA THR A 343 -11.01 -2.01 -28.30
C THR A 343 -11.52 -2.68 -29.57
N GLN A 344 -10.94 -3.84 -29.92
CA GLN A 344 -11.33 -4.63 -31.10
C GLN A 344 -12.35 -5.74 -30.80
N ASP A 345 -12.30 -6.35 -29.61
CA ASP A 345 -13.23 -7.41 -29.19
C ASP A 345 -14.12 -6.95 -28.02
N GLU A 346 -15.38 -6.64 -28.31
CA GLU A 346 -16.38 -6.24 -27.31
C GLU A 346 -16.62 -7.30 -26.22
N LYS A 347 -16.28 -8.57 -26.46
CA LYS A 347 -16.53 -9.67 -25.51
C LYS A 347 -15.68 -9.59 -24.25
N THR A 348 -14.47 -9.08 -24.42
CA THR A 348 -13.46 -8.93 -23.36
C THR A 348 -13.04 -7.48 -23.20
N ALA A 349 -13.76 -6.54 -23.82
CA ALA A 349 -13.37 -5.16 -23.83
C ALA A 349 -13.35 -4.55 -22.42
N PRO A 350 -12.28 -3.84 -22.04
CA PRO A 350 -12.25 -3.09 -20.79
C PRO A 350 -13.40 -2.10 -20.68
N LEU A 351 -13.81 -1.80 -19.45
CA LEU A 351 -14.89 -0.84 -19.17
C LEU A 351 -14.36 0.39 -18.45
N GLU A 352 -14.91 1.55 -18.81
CA GLU A 352 -14.67 2.82 -18.14
C GLU A 352 -15.92 3.22 -17.35
N LEU A 353 -15.80 3.26 -16.03
CA LEU A 353 -16.81 3.82 -15.14
C LEU A 353 -16.58 5.33 -15.01
N GLY A 354 -17.58 6.12 -15.38
CA GLY A 354 -17.52 7.57 -15.35
C GLY A 354 -17.54 8.17 -13.95
N SER A 355 -17.65 9.51 -13.90
CA SER A 355 -17.78 10.25 -12.65
C SER A 355 -19.02 9.79 -11.85
N PRO A 356 -18.94 9.72 -10.50
CA PRO A 356 -17.78 10.05 -9.66
C PRO A 356 -16.83 8.87 -9.39
N ILE A 357 -17.07 7.69 -9.97
CA ILE A 357 -16.28 6.48 -9.68
C ILE A 357 -14.91 6.50 -10.35
N LEU A 358 -14.84 6.93 -11.62
CA LEU A 358 -13.60 7.10 -12.41
C LEU A 358 -12.69 5.86 -12.35
N LEU A 359 -13.22 4.69 -12.74
CA LEU A 359 -12.54 3.40 -12.61
C LEU A 359 -12.51 2.63 -13.94
N HIS A 360 -11.30 2.27 -14.36
CA HIS A 360 -11.07 1.29 -15.41
C HIS A 360 -11.23 -0.14 -14.86
N LEU A 361 -12.00 -0.97 -15.56
CA LEU A 361 -12.19 -2.39 -15.26
C LEU A 361 -11.66 -3.27 -16.39
N ASP A 362 -10.68 -4.11 -16.07
CA ASP A 362 -10.02 -5.05 -16.97
C ASP A 362 -9.47 -6.29 -16.25
N TRP A 363 -9.85 -6.56 -15.00
CA TRP A 363 -9.34 -7.68 -14.17
C TRP A 363 -9.45 -9.08 -14.80
N TRP A 364 -10.30 -9.24 -15.82
CA TRP A 364 -10.42 -10.46 -16.61
C TRP A 364 -9.34 -10.59 -17.70
N LEU A 365 -8.44 -9.62 -17.84
CA LEU A 365 -7.31 -9.58 -18.77
C LEU A 365 -5.98 -9.58 -18.00
N ASP A 366 -4.94 -10.14 -18.60
CA ASP A 366 -3.56 -9.98 -18.14
C ASP A 366 -2.88 -8.78 -18.80
N GLY A 367 -1.61 -8.54 -18.46
CA GLY A 367 -0.84 -7.40 -18.99
C GLY A 367 -0.66 -7.41 -20.52
N ASN A 368 -0.93 -8.54 -21.18
CA ASN A 368 -0.89 -8.69 -22.63
C ASN A 368 -2.29 -8.64 -23.27
N GLY A 369 -3.34 -8.34 -22.49
CA GLY A 369 -4.71 -8.33 -22.95
C GLY A 369 -5.31 -9.73 -23.17
N LYS A 370 -4.67 -10.80 -22.69
CA LYS A 370 -5.20 -12.17 -22.79
C LYS A 370 -6.13 -12.47 -21.61
N PRO A 371 -7.23 -13.23 -21.80
CA PRO A 371 -8.14 -13.57 -20.72
C PRO A 371 -7.48 -14.33 -19.57
N THR A 372 -7.71 -13.90 -18.33
CA THR A 372 -7.28 -14.60 -17.12
C THR A 372 -8.27 -15.71 -16.74
N PRO A 373 -7.91 -16.62 -15.80
CA PRO A 373 -8.87 -17.58 -15.23
C PRO A 373 -10.12 -16.93 -14.61
N PHE A 374 -10.05 -15.64 -14.26
CA PHE A 374 -11.20 -14.89 -13.76
C PHE A 374 -12.21 -14.51 -14.85
N LYS A 375 -11.88 -14.62 -16.14
CA LYS A 375 -12.87 -14.48 -17.22
C LYS A 375 -13.85 -15.66 -17.17
N THR A 376 -14.98 -15.47 -16.49
CA THR A 376 -15.94 -16.55 -16.16
C THR A 376 -17.19 -16.60 -17.03
N TRP A 377 -17.47 -15.58 -17.84
CA TRP A 377 -18.65 -15.58 -18.72
C TRP A 377 -18.41 -16.28 -20.05
N ALA A 378 -19.50 -16.66 -20.73
CA ALA A 378 -19.48 -17.33 -22.01
C ALA A 378 -18.98 -16.43 -23.17
N ALA A 379 -18.58 -17.05 -24.28
CA ALA A 379 -18.01 -16.35 -25.44
C ALA A 379 -18.99 -15.46 -26.24
N ASN A 380 -20.28 -15.49 -25.91
CA ASN A 380 -21.32 -14.70 -26.56
C ASN A 380 -21.79 -13.49 -25.73
N ALA A 381 -21.35 -13.36 -24.48
CA ALA A 381 -21.66 -12.21 -23.63
C ALA A 381 -20.53 -11.17 -23.70
N THR A 382 -20.90 -9.89 -23.72
CA THR A 382 -19.95 -8.78 -23.63
C THR A 382 -19.68 -8.37 -22.18
N SER A 383 -18.51 -7.78 -21.93
CA SER A 383 -18.15 -7.24 -20.61
C SER A 383 -19.21 -6.25 -20.11
N ARG A 384 -19.66 -5.33 -20.98
CA ARG A 384 -20.70 -4.34 -20.66
C ARG A 384 -22.05 -4.97 -20.36
N GLN A 385 -22.46 -5.98 -21.14
CA GLN A 385 -23.70 -6.73 -20.87
C GLN A 385 -23.63 -7.38 -19.49
N MET A 386 -22.51 -8.02 -19.16
CA MET A 386 -22.32 -8.66 -17.86
C MET A 386 -22.38 -7.64 -16.71
N PHE A 387 -21.76 -6.47 -16.87
CA PHE A 387 -21.84 -5.40 -15.85
C PHE A 387 -23.29 -4.93 -15.62
N CYS A 388 -24.01 -4.59 -16.70
CA CYS A 388 -25.38 -4.07 -16.61
C CYS A 388 -26.36 -5.10 -16.02
N LYS A 389 -26.14 -6.38 -16.34
CA LYS A 389 -26.96 -7.50 -15.86
C LYS A 389 -27.03 -7.59 -14.33
N TRP A 390 -25.99 -7.15 -13.62
CA TRP A 390 -25.99 -7.12 -12.15
C TRP A 390 -26.39 -5.76 -11.59
N ARG A 391 -26.03 -4.69 -12.30
CA ARG A 391 -26.35 -3.31 -11.91
C ARG A 391 -27.86 -3.07 -11.80
N ASP A 392 -28.63 -3.44 -12.81
CA ASP A 392 -30.03 -3.06 -12.89
C ASP A 392 -30.89 -3.81 -11.85
N PRO A 393 -30.72 -5.13 -11.63
CA PRO A 393 -31.39 -5.83 -10.53
C PRO A 393 -30.95 -5.36 -9.14
N LEU A 394 -29.70 -4.90 -8.99
CA LEU A 394 -29.23 -4.33 -7.72
C LEU A 394 -29.95 -3.01 -7.41
N LYS A 395 -30.18 -2.14 -8.40
CA LYS A 395 -30.98 -0.92 -8.22
C LYS A 395 -32.35 -1.23 -7.63
N GLU A 396 -33.02 -2.23 -8.17
CA GLU A 396 -34.36 -2.60 -7.69
C GLU A 396 -34.31 -3.24 -6.29
N SER A 397 -33.34 -4.12 -6.05
CA SER A 397 -33.19 -4.80 -4.75
C SER A 397 -32.94 -3.81 -3.62
N LEU A 398 -32.15 -2.76 -3.86
CA LEU A 398 -31.85 -1.74 -2.84
C LEU A 398 -33.06 -0.86 -2.50
N ARG A 399 -33.98 -0.62 -3.43
CA ARG A 399 -35.23 0.14 -3.15
C ARG A 399 -36.12 -0.57 -2.13
N ALA A 400 -36.04 -1.90 -2.06
CA ALA A 400 -36.81 -2.71 -1.13
C ALA A 400 -36.19 -2.76 0.28
N VAL A 401 -34.96 -2.26 0.45
CA VAL A 401 -34.26 -2.26 1.74
C VAL A 401 -34.72 -1.05 2.56
N ALA A 402 -35.31 -1.29 3.73
CA ALA A 402 -35.78 -0.26 4.65
C ALA A 402 -34.65 0.43 5.44
N GLY A 403 -33.52 0.73 4.80
CA GLY A 403 -32.34 1.34 5.40
C GLY A 403 -31.47 0.43 6.28
N ASP A 404 -31.88 -0.83 6.51
CA ASP A 404 -31.05 -1.83 7.20
C ASP A 404 -30.17 -2.58 6.20
N PHE A 405 -28.88 -2.28 6.22
CA PHE A 405 -27.88 -2.88 5.33
C PHE A 405 -27.02 -3.93 6.03
N LEU A 406 -27.36 -4.37 7.25
CA LEU A 406 -26.53 -5.35 7.96
C LEU A 406 -26.34 -6.64 7.14
N ALA A 407 -27.40 -7.11 6.50
CA ALA A 407 -27.39 -8.29 5.62
C ALA A 407 -27.24 -7.92 4.14
N LEU A 408 -26.57 -6.82 3.79
CA LEU A 408 -26.42 -6.32 2.41
C LEU A 408 -25.95 -7.41 1.43
N LEU A 409 -24.98 -8.24 1.84
CA LEU A 409 -24.44 -9.31 0.99
C LEU A 409 -25.43 -10.46 0.78
N GLN A 410 -26.52 -10.53 1.52
CA GLN A 410 -27.57 -11.54 1.37
C GLN A 410 -28.72 -11.10 0.45
N LEU A 411 -28.70 -9.87 -0.05
CA LEU A 411 -29.71 -9.37 -0.99
C LEU A 411 -29.64 -10.15 -2.31
N GLY A 412 -30.55 -11.11 -2.44
CA GLY A 412 -30.65 -12.02 -3.57
C GLY A 412 -31.82 -11.70 -4.49
N THR A 413 -31.66 -11.96 -5.77
CA THR A 413 -32.72 -11.92 -6.78
C THR A 413 -32.53 -13.04 -7.79
N ARG A 414 -33.63 -13.47 -8.41
CA ARG A 414 -33.61 -14.59 -9.36
C ARG A 414 -33.12 -14.11 -10.72
N LEU A 415 -31.91 -14.54 -11.11
CA LEU A 415 -31.25 -14.15 -12.35
C LEU A 415 -30.60 -15.36 -13.02
N GLN A 416 -30.62 -15.37 -14.35
CA GLN A 416 -29.89 -16.36 -15.12
C GLN A 416 -28.37 -16.09 -15.07
N GLY A 417 -27.55 -17.05 -14.65
CA GLY A 417 -26.06 -16.94 -14.67
C GLY A 417 -25.45 -16.16 -13.49
N SER A 418 -24.12 -15.98 -13.51
CA SER A 418 -23.30 -15.36 -12.44
C SER A 418 -21.89 -15.03 -12.98
N TYR A 419 -21.11 -14.13 -12.35
CA TYR A 419 -19.66 -14.04 -12.59
C TYR A 419 -18.91 -15.21 -11.92
N GLY A 420 -19.59 -16.00 -11.10
CA GLY A 420 -19.03 -17.15 -10.40
C GLY A 420 -18.25 -16.75 -9.15
N PHE A 421 -18.40 -15.51 -8.65
CA PHE A 421 -17.73 -15.07 -7.42
C PHE A 421 -18.41 -15.60 -6.18
N ASP A 422 -19.74 -15.67 -6.16
CA ASP A 422 -20.49 -16.22 -5.04
C ASP A 422 -20.33 -17.75 -4.99
N SER A 423 -19.62 -18.24 -3.98
CA SER A 423 -19.41 -19.68 -3.80
C SER A 423 -20.70 -20.42 -3.42
N HIS A 424 -21.69 -19.72 -2.84
CA HIS A 424 -22.98 -20.31 -2.47
C HIS A 424 -23.87 -20.64 -3.67
N LEU A 425 -23.61 -20.02 -4.83
CA LEU A 425 -24.31 -20.34 -6.08
C LEU A 425 -23.80 -21.64 -6.73
N GLY A 426 -22.94 -22.39 -6.03
CA GLY A 426 -22.37 -23.65 -6.49
C GLY A 426 -23.39 -24.75 -6.67
N TRP A 427 -23.95 -24.85 -7.88
CA TRP A 427 -24.57 -26.07 -8.35
C TRP A 427 -23.54 -26.83 -9.19
N ASP A 428 -23.16 -27.99 -8.68
CA ASP A 428 -22.45 -29.01 -9.43
C ASP A 428 -23.49 -30.10 -9.72
N ALA A 429 -23.68 -30.50 -10.99
CA ALA A 429 -24.63 -31.54 -11.34
C ALA A 429 -24.41 -32.83 -10.52
N LEU A 430 -23.17 -33.11 -10.12
CA LEU A 430 -22.84 -34.23 -9.22
C LEU A 430 -23.32 -33.99 -7.78
N ARG A 431 -23.28 -32.74 -7.29
CA ARG A 431 -23.76 -32.37 -5.94
C ARG A 431 -25.29 -32.25 -5.87
N VAL A 432 -25.94 -31.75 -6.93
CA VAL A 432 -27.40 -31.56 -6.96
C VAL A 432 -28.14 -32.78 -7.53
N GLY A 433 -27.44 -33.65 -8.26
CA GLY A 433 -27.98 -34.90 -8.83
C GLY A 433 -28.71 -34.74 -10.17
N PHE A 434 -28.77 -33.54 -10.73
CA PHE A 434 -29.39 -33.26 -12.04
C PHE A 434 -28.81 -32.00 -12.70
N SER A 435 -29.02 -31.83 -14.01
CA SER A 435 -28.50 -30.71 -14.80
C SER A 435 -29.49 -29.53 -14.83
N LEU A 436 -29.20 -28.44 -14.11
CA LEU A 436 -30.05 -27.23 -14.15
C LEU A 436 -30.17 -26.63 -15.55
N ASN A 437 -29.18 -26.85 -16.44
CA ASN A 437 -29.22 -26.39 -17.82
C ASN A 437 -30.38 -27.01 -18.64
N GLU A 438 -30.82 -28.22 -18.28
CA GLU A 438 -31.87 -28.96 -18.99
C GLU A 438 -33.28 -28.59 -18.51
N HIS A 439 -33.40 -27.87 -17.38
CA HIS A 439 -34.68 -27.49 -16.79
C HIS A 439 -34.93 -25.99 -16.92
N VAL A 440 -35.68 -25.59 -17.95
CA VAL A 440 -35.93 -24.16 -18.29
C VAL A 440 -36.52 -23.35 -17.12
N GLY A 441 -37.37 -23.96 -16.28
CA GLY A 441 -37.95 -23.31 -15.10
C GLY A 441 -37.01 -23.15 -13.89
N LEU A 442 -35.78 -23.69 -13.96
CA LEU A 442 -34.77 -23.62 -12.90
C LEU A 442 -33.51 -22.85 -13.35
N LYS A 443 -33.56 -22.16 -14.49
CA LYS A 443 -32.43 -21.39 -15.03
C LYS A 443 -32.11 -20.13 -14.23
N ASP A 444 -33.07 -19.62 -13.47
CA ASP A 444 -32.87 -18.46 -12.61
C ASP A 444 -32.32 -18.89 -11.25
N LEU A 445 -31.08 -18.51 -11.00
CA LEU A 445 -30.37 -18.78 -9.76
C LEU A 445 -30.68 -17.67 -8.74
N PRO A 446 -30.66 -17.98 -7.43
CA PRO A 446 -30.80 -16.98 -6.36
C PRO A 446 -29.51 -16.15 -6.22
N THR A 447 -29.13 -15.46 -7.29
CA THR A 447 -27.91 -14.67 -7.41
C THR A 447 -27.96 -13.46 -6.49
N ARG A 448 -26.81 -13.08 -5.93
CA ARG A 448 -26.66 -11.91 -5.04
C ARG A 448 -25.91 -10.81 -5.80
N PRO A 449 -26.61 -9.84 -6.43
CA PRO A 449 -25.98 -8.88 -7.32
C PRO A 449 -24.90 -8.02 -6.67
N VAL A 450 -25.01 -7.75 -5.35
CA VAL A 450 -23.95 -7.06 -4.58
C VAL A 450 -22.64 -7.84 -4.65
N ILE A 451 -22.68 -9.15 -4.40
CA ILE A 451 -21.48 -10.01 -4.42
C ILE A 451 -20.85 -10.02 -5.81
N GLU A 452 -21.66 -10.15 -6.86
CA GLU A 452 -21.18 -10.25 -8.24
C GLU A 452 -20.60 -8.91 -8.73
N LEU A 453 -21.38 -7.82 -8.63
CA LEU A 453 -21.00 -6.51 -9.15
C LEU A 453 -19.91 -5.85 -8.31
N VAL A 454 -20.13 -5.75 -6.99
CA VAL A 454 -19.19 -5.07 -6.10
C VAL A 454 -17.95 -5.94 -5.89
N GLY A 455 -18.09 -7.27 -5.93
CA GLY A 455 -16.95 -8.18 -5.99
C GLY A 455 -16.06 -7.94 -7.22
N ALA A 456 -16.64 -7.65 -8.39
CA ALA A 456 -15.88 -7.28 -9.58
C ALA A 456 -15.08 -5.98 -9.37
N ILE A 457 -15.68 -4.97 -8.71
CA ILE A 457 -14.98 -3.73 -8.35
C ILE A 457 -13.81 -4.02 -7.39
N GLY A 458 -14.04 -4.87 -6.40
CA GLY A 458 -13.01 -5.28 -5.47
C GLY A 458 -11.85 -5.98 -6.17
N LEU A 459 -12.16 -6.97 -7.02
CA LEU A 459 -11.15 -7.75 -7.74
C LEU A 459 -10.25 -6.89 -8.65
N GLN A 460 -10.77 -5.80 -9.22
CA GLN A 460 -9.96 -4.85 -10.01
C GLN A 460 -8.76 -4.29 -9.25
N ARG A 461 -8.90 -4.09 -7.95
CA ARG A 461 -7.90 -3.37 -7.15
C ARG A 461 -7.26 -4.23 -6.07
N PHE A 462 -7.97 -5.23 -5.59
CA PHE A 462 -7.54 -6.23 -4.62
C PHE A 462 -7.30 -7.55 -5.35
N LEU A 463 -6.37 -7.53 -6.30
CA LEU A 463 -5.99 -8.73 -7.05
C LEU A 463 -5.38 -9.75 -6.09
N PRO A 464 -5.97 -10.95 -5.96
CA PRO A 464 -5.46 -11.98 -5.07
C PRO A 464 -4.18 -12.62 -5.65
N ARG A 465 -3.45 -13.37 -4.81
CA ARG A 465 -2.37 -14.23 -5.33
C ARG A 465 -3.02 -15.35 -6.15
N LEU A 466 -2.61 -15.46 -7.41
CA LEU A 466 -3.08 -16.48 -8.35
C LEU A 466 -1.93 -17.44 -8.66
N ASP A 467 -2.08 -18.70 -8.25
CA ASP A 467 -1.27 -19.79 -8.77
C ASP A 467 -1.95 -20.33 -10.03
N ARG A 468 -1.39 -19.97 -11.20
CA ARG A 468 -1.92 -20.39 -12.50
C ARG A 468 -1.74 -21.89 -12.76
N LYS A 469 -0.74 -22.54 -12.16
CA LYS A 469 -0.48 -23.99 -12.35
C LYS A 469 -1.51 -24.80 -11.58
N GLN A 470 -1.81 -24.40 -10.36
CA GLN A 470 -2.76 -25.08 -9.48
C GLN A 470 -4.20 -24.57 -9.61
N TYR A 471 -4.44 -23.55 -10.43
CA TYR A 471 -5.73 -22.84 -10.52
C TYR A 471 -6.25 -22.42 -9.13
N GLU A 472 -5.33 -21.95 -8.30
CA GLU A 472 -5.56 -21.65 -6.90
C GLU A 472 -5.51 -20.14 -6.65
N VAL A 473 -6.42 -19.64 -5.82
CA VAL A 473 -6.53 -18.23 -5.46
C VAL A 473 -6.35 -18.09 -3.95
N ARG A 474 -5.43 -17.23 -3.52
CA ARG A 474 -5.18 -16.94 -2.11
C ARG A 474 -5.44 -15.47 -1.79
N TYR A 475 -6.09 -15.24 -0.66
CA TYR A 475 -6.41 -13.91 -0.14
C TYR A 475 -6.49 -13.92 1.39
N SER A 476 -6.35 -12.77 2.02
CA SER A 476 -6.27 -12.65 3.48
C SER A 476 -7.12 -11.50 4.00
N PRO A 477 -8.14 -11.74 4.86
CA PRO A 477 -8.76 -10.67 5.64
C PRO A 477 -7.76 -10.06 6.64
N TRP A 478 -8.01 -8.80 7.00
CA TRP A 478 -7.20 -8.02 7.93
C TRP A 478 -8.07 -7.43 9.05
N GLY A 479 -7.48 -7.25 10.24
CA GLY A 479 -8.22 -6.91 11.46
C GLY A 479 -8.23 -5.44 11.85
N HIS A 480 -7.40 -4.61 11.20
CA HIS A 480 -7.21 -3.20 11.58
C HIS A 480 -7.76 -2.24 10.52
N PRO A 481 -8.22 -1.04 10.89
CA PRO A 481 -8.65 -0.03 9.92
C PRO A 481 -7.52 0.29 8.93
N LEU A 482 -7.73 0.04 7.64
CA LEU A 482 -6.75 0.33 6.59
C LEU A 482 -7.43 1.04 5.41
N SER A 483 -6.74 2.01 4.82
CA SER A 483 -7.13 2.60 3.54
C SER A 483 -7.04 1.57 2.41
N ALA A 484 -7.81 1.75 1.32
CA ALA A 484 -7.82 0.80 0.20
C ALA A 484 -6.41 0.47 -0.34
N PRO A 485 -5.51 1.43 -0.64
CA PRO A 485 -4.18 1.12 -1.16
C PRO A 485 -3.36 0.19 -0.25
N VAL A 486 -3.49 0.35 1.06
CA VAL A 486 -2.76 -0.45 2.05
C VAL A 486 -3.42 -1.80 2.26
N ALA A 487 -4.75 -1.82 2.33
CA ALA A 487 -5.53 -3.03 2.46
C ALA A 487 -5.32 -4.00 1.28
N ARG A 488 -4.99 -3.51 0.07
CA ARG A 488 -4.61 -4.37 -1.07
C ARG A 488 -3.40 -5.25 -0.76
N VAL A 489 -2.38 -4.69 -0.11
CA VAL A 489 -1.17 -5.43 0.29
C VAL A 489 -1.48 -6.42 1.40
N ALA A 490 -2.31 -6.02 2.38
CA ALA A 490 -2.81 -6.93 3.41
C ALA A 490 -3.64 -8.08 2.81
N SER A 491 -4.44 -7.80 1.78
CA SER A 491 -5.31 -8.78 1.13
C SER A 491 -4.58 -9.94 0.44
N ILE A 492 -3.27 -9.79 0.19
CA ILE A 492 -2.41 -10.84 -0.37
C ILE A 492 -1.43 -11.43 0.65
N GLY A 493 -1.62 -11.11 1.94
CA GLY A 493 -0.85 -11.65 3.06
C GLY A 493 0.56 -11.07 3.24
N LEU A 494 0.92 -10.02 2.50
CA LEU A 494 2.24 -9.36 2.63
C LEU A 494 2.33 -8.45 3.87
N VAL A 495 1.19 -7.99 4.38
CA VAL A 495 1.10 -7.27 5.65
C VAL A 495 0.28 -8.12 6.61
N GLN A 496 0.93 -8.59 7.68
CA GLN A 496 0.27 -9.35 8.74
C GLN A 496 -0.25 -8.39 9.80
N THR A 497 -1.55 -8.47 10.08
CA THR A 497 -2.19 -7.74 11.17
C THR A 497 -2.77 -8.75 12.17
N ASN A 498 -3.16 -8.32 13.37
CA ASN A 498 -3.74 -9.27 14.33
C ASN A 498 -4.97 -9.97 13.75
N GLY A 499 -4.98 -11.30 13.85
CA GLY A 499 -6.06 -12.14 13.33
C GLY A 499 -6.04 -12.35 11.81
N SER A 500 -5.02 -11.84 11.09
CA SER A 500 -4.83 -12.15 9.68
C SER A 500 -4.61 -13.65 9.49
N ARG A 501 -5.36 -14.24 8.55
CA ARG A 501 -5.20 -15.63 8.10
C ARG A 501 -5.30 -15.65 6.58
N THR A 502 -4.51 -16.51 5.94
CA THR A 502 -4.62 -16.71 4.50
C THR A 502 -5.71 -17.75 4.22
N LEU A 503 -6.62 -17.39 3.33
CA LEU A 503 -7.66 -18.25 2.80
C LEU A 503 -7.30 -18.66 1.38
N ARG A 504 -7.67 -19.89 1.03
CA ARG A 504 -7.44 -20.50 -0.26
C ARG A 504 -8.75 -20.99 -0.86
N THR A 505 -8.99 -20.62 -2.11
CA THR A 505 -10.03 -21.20 -2.98
C THR A 505 -9.43 -21.68 -4.30
N ARG A 506 -10.24 -22.34 -5.13
CA ARG A 506 -9.88 -22.84 -6.46
C ARG A 506 -10.98 -22.51 -7.46
N PHE A 507 -10.61 -22.47 -8.72
CA PHE A 507 -11.59 -22.42 -9.79
C PHE A 507 -12.31 -23.75 -9.92
N VAL A 508 -13.64 -23.70 -10.05
CA VAL A 508 -14.51 -24.86 -10.26
C VAL A 508 -15.38 -24.66 -11.50
N SER A 509 -15.71 -25.77 -12.17
CA SER A 509 -16.69 -25.80 -13.24
C SER A 509 -18.08 -26.12 -12.67
N ARG A 510 -19.10 -25.38 -13.10
CA ARG A 510 -20.51 -25.48 -12.69
C ARG A 510 -21.38 -25.58 -13.94
N GLY A 511 -21.44 -26.78 -14.52
CA GLY A 511 -22.02 -26.99 -15.85
C GLY A 511 -21.22 -26.24 -16.93
N SER A 512 -21.85 -25.22 -17.53
CA SER A 512 -21.23 -24.35 -18.56
C SER A 512 -20.51 -23.12 -17.98
N PHE A 513 -20.52 -22.93 -16.65
CA PHE A 513 -19.99 -21.74 -15.99
C PHE A 513 -18.73 -22.06 -15.20
N LYS A 514 -17.83 -21.08 -15.06
CA LYS A 514 -16.68 -21.14 -14.14
C LYS A 514 -16.94 -20.25 -12.94
N GLY A 515 -16.40 -20.59 -11.79
CA GLY A 515 -16.48 -19.77 -10.59
C GLY A 515 -15.47 -20.19 -9.53
N LEU A 516 -15.56 -19.57 -8.36
CA LEU A 516 -14.73 -19.86 -7.20
C LEU A 516 -15.49 -20.77 -6.23
N ASP A 517 -14.82 -21.78 -5.67
CA ASP A 517 -15.39 -22.58 -4.58
C ASP A 517 -15.31 -21.84 -3.23
N ALA A 518 -15.93 -22.39 -2.19
CA ALA A 518 -15.71 -21.92 -0.84
C ALA A 518 -14.23 -22.05 -0.46
N ALA A 519 -13.71 -21.04 0.23
CA ALA A 519 -12.34 -21.00 0.67
C ALA A 519 -12.14 -21.73 2.00
N SER A 520 -10.95 -22.29 2.17
CA SER A 520 -10.49 -22.92 3.40
C SER A 520 -9.24 -22.21 3.92
N THR A 521 -8.93 -22.37 5.21
CA THR A 521 -7.69 -21.82 5.76
C THR A 521 -6.49 -22.47 5.09
N PHE A 522 -5.56 -21.66 4.60
CA PHE A 522 -4.31 -22.11 4.01
C PHE A 522 -3.28 -22.36 5.12
N GLN A 523 -2.74 -23.57 5.16
CA GLN A 523 -1.66 -23.99 6.06
C GLN A 523 -0.42 -24.27 5.20
N GLY A 524 0.33 -23.24 4.86
CA GLY A 524 1.59 -23.34 4.12
C GLY A 524 2.44 -22.10 4.38
N GLU A 525 3.76 -22.25 4.33
CA GLU A 525 4.69 -21.12 4.43
C GLU A 525 4.54 -20.23 3.17
N PHE A 526 4.72 -18.93 3.34
CA PHE A 526 4.83 -18.04 2.19
C PHE A 526 6.21 -18.27 1.58
N ASP A 527 6.29 -18.71 0.33
CA ASP A 527 7.51 -18.54 -0.43
C ASP A 527 7.76 -17.03 -0.54
N GLU A 528 8.88 -16.57 0.02
CA GLU A 528 9.32 -15.16 0.06
C GLU A 528 9.48 -14.55 -1.33
#